data_AF-A0A7C3V5Q6-F1
#
_entry.id   AF-A0A7C3V5Q6-F1
#
_cell.length_a   1.000
_cell.length_b   1.000
_cell.length_c   1.000
_cell.angle_alpha   90.00
_cell.angle_beta   90.00
_cell.angle_gamma   90.00
#
_symmetry.space_group_name_H-M   'P 1'
#
loop_
_entity.id
_entity.type
_entity.pdbx_description
1 polymer ?
#
loop_
_entity_poly.entity_id
_entity_poly.type
_entity_poly.pdbx_seq_one_letter_code
_entity_poly.pdbx_strand_id
1 'polypeptide(L)' 'MCETGDFLGKNRKLPRGIKAGDLLVVLGAGAYGFSMSSNYNGRPRAAEVLIDRSKVELARRRETYNDLWDKEV' A
#
# COMPACT_ATOMS: atom_id res chain seq x y z
N MET A 1 2.35 3.22 -11.11
CA MET A 1 1.82 4.53 -11.53
C MET A 1 2.26 4.80 -12.95
N CYS A 2 1.67 5.78 -13.64
CA CYS A 2 2.16 6.23 -14.95
C CYS A 2 3.27 7.27 -14.77
N GLU A 3 4.28 6.93 -13.96
CA GLU A 3 5.35 7.85 -13.57
C GLU A 3 6.68 7.10 -13.51
N THR A 4 7.71 7.65 -14.17
CA THR A 4 9.04 7.04 -14.26
C THR A 4 9.73 6.88 -12.91
N GLY A 5 9.39 7.72 -11.93
CA GLY A 5 9.98 7.74 -10.59
C GLY A 5 9.37 6.77 -9.57
N ASP A 6 8.31 6.04 -9.94
CA ASP A 6 7.54 5.20 -9.03
C ASP A 6 8.27 3.87 -8.72
N PHE A 7 9.22 3.92 -7.79
CA PHE A 7 9.98 2.76 -7.32
C PHE A 7 9.81 2.53 -5.82
N LEU A 8 9.47 1.30 -5.41
CA LEU A 8 9.51 0.89 -3.99
C LEU A 8 10.93 0.62 -3.49
N GLY A 9 11.85 0.24 -4.37
CA GLY A 9 13.25 -0.02 -4.02
C GLY A 9 14.13 -0.24 -5.23
N LYS A 10 15.26 0.45 -5.29
CA LYS A 10 16.26 0.35 -6.38
C LYS A 10 17.41 -0.58 -5.98
N ASN A 11 17.92 -1.35 -6.94
CA ASN A 11 19.08 -2.24 -6.76
C ASN A 11 18.92 -3.26 -5.62
N ARG A 12 17.72 -3.88 -5.50
CA ARG A 12 17.46 -4.93 -4.52
C ARG A 12 17.79 -6.30 -5.10
N LYS A 13 18.48 -7.14 -4.33
CA LYS A 13 18.64 -8.55 -4.65
C LYS A 13 17.34 -9.27 -4.31
N LEU A 14 16.70 -9.86 -5.31
CA LEU A 14 15.49 -10.68 -5.12
C LEU A 14 15.80 -12.15 -5.38
N PRO A 15 15.04 -13.09 -4.78
CA PRO A 15 15.15 -14.51 -5.10
C PRO A 15 14.91 -14.78 -6.59
N ARG A 16 15.67 -15.72 -7.17
CA ARG A 16 15.58 -16.04 -8.62
C ARG A 16 14.24 -16.62 -9.06
N GLY A 17 13.46 -17.19 -8.14
CA GLY A 17 12.19 -17.86 -8.42
C GLY A 17 10.94 -17.01 -8.16
N ILE A 18 11.07 -15.69 -8.02
CA ILE A 18 9.91 -14.81 -7.80
C ILE A 18 8.95 -14.88 -8.99
N LYS A 19 7.65 -14.93 -8.69
CA LYS A 19 6.59 -15.01 -9.68
C LYS A 19 5.39 -14.13 -9.32
N ALA A 20 4.54 -13.88 -10.30
CA ALA A 20 3.28 -13.20 -10.06
C ALA A 20 2.44 -13.97 -9.02
N GLY A 21 1.88 -13.24 -8.06
CA GLY A 21 1.15 -13.81 -6.92
C GLY A 21 1.99 -13.96 -5.65
N ASP A 22 3.32 -13.88 -5.72
CA ASP A 22 4.15 -13.86 -4.51
C ASP A 22 3.97 -12.54 -3.74
N LEU A 23 4.16 -12.60 -2.42
CA LEU A 23 4.09 -11.44 -1.53
C LEU A 23 5.48 -10.89 -1.26
N LEU A 24 5.63 -9.58 -1.40
CA LEU A 24 6.81 -8.83 -1.00
C LEU A 24 6.49 -7.94 0.20
N VAL A 25 7.43 -7.82 1.13
CA VAL A 25 7.28 -7.00 2.33
C VAL A 25 8.30 -5.85 2.30
N VAL A 26 7.79 -4.63 2.42
CA VAL A 26 8.62 -3.44 2.66
C VAL A 26 8.66 -3.20 4.17
N LEU A 27 9.81 -3.45 4.78
CA LEU A 27 10.01 -3.22 6.21
C LEU A 27 10.15 -1.72 6.50
N GLY A 28 9.82 -1.32 7.74
CA GLY A 28 9.98 0.07 8.19
C GLY A 28 8.93 1.05 7.64
N ALA A 29 7.79 0.56 7.14
CA ALA A 29 6.74 1.40 6.56
C ALA A 29 5.77 2.04 7.60
N GLY A 30 6.03 1.88 8.90
CA GLY A 30 5.12 2.30 9.97
C GLY A 30 5.06 3.81 10.21
N ALA A 31 6.13 4.55 9.88
CA ALA A 31 6.18 6.00 9.99
C ALA A 31 6.25 6.62 8.59
N TYR A 32 5.51 7.72 8.38
CA TYR A 32 5.47 8.48 7.12
C TYR A 32 5.05 7.70 5.86
N GLY A 33 4.64 6.43 5.97
CA GLY A 33 4.10 5.65 4.87
C GLY A 33 2.66 6.07 4.53
N PHE A 34 1.71 5.62 5.35
CA PHE A 34 0.29 5.93 5.13
C PHE A 34 -0.01 7.43 5.17
N SER A 35 0.62 8.18 6.08
CA SER A 35 0.38 9.62 6.21
C SER A 35 0.79 10.44 4.98
N MET A 36 1.70 9.92 4.14
CA MET A 36 2.09 10.53 2.87
C MET A 36 1.47 9.83 1.65
N SER A 37 0.59 8.84 1.86
CA SER A 37 -0.10 8.16 0.76
C SER A 37 -1.13 9.08 0.09
N SER A 38 -1.36 8.86 -1.20
CA SER A 38 -2.26 9.66 -2.03
C SER A 38 -3.13 8.77 -2.91
N ASN A 39 -4.15 9.38 -3.53
CA ASN A 39 -4.97 8.73 -4.54
C ASN A 39 -4.44 8.95 -5.97
N TYR A 40 -3.12 9.11 -6.12
CA TYR A 40 -2.51 9.35 -7.43
C TYR A 40 -2.91 8.26 -8.44
N ASN A 41 -3.24 8.68 -9.65
CA ASN A 41 -3.84 7.85 -10.71
C ASN A 41 -5.11 7.10 -10.27
N GLY A 42 -5.92 7.70 -9.40
CA GLY A 42 -7.21 7.15 -8.97
C GLY A 42 -7.08 5.84 -8.19
N ARG A 43 -5.96 5.63 -7.49
CA ARG A 43 -5.76 4.42 -6.69
C ARG A 43 -6.29 4.61 -5.26
N PRO A 44 -7.20 3.75 -4.77
CA PRO A 44 -7.64 3.82 -3.39
C PRO A 44 -6.53 3.49 -2.40
N ARG A 45 -6.45 4.22 -1.27
CA ARG A 45 -5.46 3.96 -0.22
C ARG A 45 -5.62 2.57 0.39
N ALA A 46 -4.51 2.00 0.84
CA ALA A 46 -4.44 0.66 1.41
C ALA A 46 -5.16 0.57 2.77
N ALA A 47 -5.53 -0.65 3.17
CA ALA A 47 -5.97 -0.91 4.54
C ALA A 47 -4.78 -0.89 5.51
N GLU A 48 -5.04 -0.54 6.76
CA GLU A 48 -4.11 -0.71 7.88
C GLU A 48 -4.70 -1.76 8.84
N VAL A 49 -3.88 -2.73 9.23
CA VAL A 49 -4.27 -3.82 10.11
C VAL A 49 -3.36 -3.80 11.33
N LEU A 50 -3.97 -3.82 12.51
CA LEU A 50 -3.26 -3.98 13.78
C LEU A 50 -3.22 -5.47 14.14
N ILE A 51 -2.04 -5.95 14.50
CA ILE A 51 -1.85 -7.33 14.94
C ILE A 51 -1.28 -7.27 16.36
N ASP A 52 -2.02 -7.82 17.32
CA ASP A 52 -1.57 -8.02 18.70
C ASP A 52 -1.62 -9.53 19.01
N ARG A 53 -0.45 -10.16 19.05
CA ARG A 53 -0.29 -11.61 19.20
C ARG A 53 -1.10 -12.38 18.15
N SER A 54 -2.20 -13.03 18.56
CA SER A 54 -3.11 -13.78 17.70
C SER A 54 -4.33 -12.98 17.25
N LYS A 55 -4.51 -11.76 17.76
CA LYS A 55 -5.62 -10.89 17.44
C LYS A 55 -5.28 -10.00 16.25
N VAL A 56 -6.17 -9.96 15.27
CA VAL A 56 -6.02 -9.17 14.05
C VAL A 56 -7.22 -8.25 13.95
N GLU A 57 -7.00 -6.94 13.86
CA GLU A 57 -8.04 -5.93 13.77
C GLU A 57 -7.80 -4.98 12.60
N LEU A 58 -8.88 -4.62 11.90
CA LEU A 58 -8.83 -3.61 10.86
C LEU A 58 -8.78 -2.22 11.50
N ALA A 59 -7.58 -1.63 11.59
CA ALA A 59 -7.39 -0.28 12.11
C ALA A 59 -7.92 0.78 11.13
N ARG A 60 -7.75 0.53 9.82
CA ARG A 60 -8.32 1.35 8.75
C ARG A 60 -8.76 0.50 7.58
N ARG A 61 -10.00 0.68 7.14
CA ARG A 61 -10.48 0.05 5.91
C ARG A 61 -9.74 0.57 4.68
N ARG A 62 -9.56 -0.30 3.70
CA ARG A 62 -9.17 0.12 2.34
C ARG A 62 -10.23 1.07 1.78
N GLU A 63 -9.78 2.09 1.06
CA GLU A 63 -10.68 2.95 0.30
C GLU A 63 -11.26 2.18 -0.90
N THR A 64 -12.46 2.55 -1.28
CA THR A 64 -13.18 2.09 -2.46
C THR A 64 -13.08 3.15 -3.56
N TYR A 65 -13.52 2.81 -4.77
CA TYR A 65 -13.60 3.80 -5.84
C TYR A 65 -14.62 4.91 -5.55
N ASN A 66 -15.72 4.60 -4.84
CA ASN A 66 -16.70 5.60 -4.46
C ASN A 66 -16.09 6.67 -3.54
N ASP A 67 -15.24 6.25 -2.59
CA ASP A 67 -14.53 7.16 -1.68
C ASP A 67 -13.69 8.22 -2.41
N LEU A 68 -13.28 7.95 -3.67
CA LEU A 68 -12.51 8.90 -4.47
C LEU A 68 -13.35 10.07 -5.00
N TRP A 69 -14.65 9.88 -5.13
CA TRP A 69 -15.58 10.87 -5.69
C TRP A 69 -16.56 11.42 -4.65
N ASP A 70 -16.44 11.00 -3.38
CA ASP A 70 -17.28 11.47 -2.28
C ASP A 70 -17.31 13.00 -2.09
N LYS A 71 -16.34 13.72 -2.68
CA LYS A 71 -16.22 15.18 -2.61
C LYS A 71 -16.59 15.90 -3.91
N GLU A 72 -16.91 15.16 -4.96
CA GLU A 72 -17.38 15.74 -6.23
C GLU A 72 -18.84 16.16 -6.07
N VAL A 73 -19.22 17.28 -6.70
CA VAL A 73 -20.56 17.89 -6.63
C VAL A 73 -21.40 17.51 -7.85
#